data_AF-A0AA39MBK8-F1
#
_entry.id   AF-A0AA39MBK8-F1
#
_cell.length_a   1.000
_cell.length_b   1.000
_cell.length_c   1.000
_cell.angle_alpha   90.00
_cell.angle_beta   90.00
_cell.angle_gamma   90.00
#
_symmetry.space_group_name_H-M   'P 1'
#
loop_
_entity.id
_entity.type
_entity.pdbx_description
1 polymer ?
#
loop_
_entity_poly.entity_id
_entity_poly.type
_entity_poly.pdbx_seq_one_letter_code
_entity_poly.pdbx_strand_id
1 'polypeptide(L)'
;MLLPVVLALVFTAFTRAQVPAQPIGYGVDLVDNASLQNYQCLRSQQYSYAFVGIYNASQGAVYNYAINSISNAQKAGLNVHIVHAAAPATFKTGAWPNNPQANIAFINQFVAAAAQVNVNVAFYTNWYDWEQITGGWVTTPRLLWYWDSLGYGQNAYGSNDFNDFRGFGGFTSAHVGIKQYAQRVTTCNVLCNVNRFHSNLVLAQAQPVRFEEKKN
;
A
#
# COMPACT_ATOMS: atom_id res chain seq x y z
N MET A 1 -63.33 -23.85 -6.54
CA MET A 1 -62.67 -23.61 -5.24
C MET A 1 -61.21 -23.28 -5.54
N LEU A 2 -60.83 -22.01 -5.41
CA LEU A 2 -59.48 -21.49 -5.67
C LEU A 2 -58.57 -21.84 -4.49
N LEU A 3 -57.44 -22.51 -4.74
CA LEU A 3 -56.31 -22.57 -3.80
C LEU A 3 -55.14 -21.78 -4.38
N PRO A 4 -54.43 -20.99 -3.57
CA PRO A 4 -53.47 -20.01 -4.05
C PRO A 4 -52.12 -20.66 -4.41
N VAL A 5 -51.53 -20.08 -5.45
CA VAL A 5 -50.16 -20.28 -5.89
C VAL A 5 -49.19 -19.97 -4.74
N VAL A 6 -48.38 -20.96 -4.34
CA VAL A 6 -47.13 -20.71 -3.63
C VAL A 6 -46.01 -21.17 -4.55
N LEU A 7 -45.53 -20.23 -5.38
CA LEU A 7 -44.29 -20.40 -6.11
C LEU A 7 -43.16 -20.26 -5.08
N ALA A 8 -42.72 -21.38 -4.52
CA ALA A 8 -41.49 -21.41 -3.74
C ALA A 8 -40.33 -21.14 -4.70
N LEU A 9 -39.90 -19.87 -4.78
CA LEU A 9 -38.59 -19.53 -5.33
C LEU A 9 -37.56 -20.22 -4.45
N VAL A 10 -37.09 -21.38 -4.91
CA VAL A 10 -35.85 -21.98 -4.41
C VAL A 10 -34.75 -21.00 -4.81
N PHE A 11 -34.46 -20.03 -3.95
CA PHE A 11 -33.14 -19.44 -3.93
C PHE A 11 -32.21 -20.58 -3.54
N THR A 12 -31.61 -21.23 -4.54
CA THR A 12 -30.34 -21.91 -4.29
C THR A 12 -29.47 -20.83 -3.70
N ALA A 13 -29.26 -20.90 -2.38
CA ALA A 13 -28.23 -20.13 -1.72
C ALA A 13 -26.99 -20.39 -2.57
N PHE A 14 -26.51 -19.36 -3.27
CA PHE A 14 -25.16 -19.38 -3.76
C PHE A 14 -24.33 -19.55 -2.50
N THR A 15 -23.97 -20.78 -2.18
CA THR A 15 -22.85 -21.06 -1.30
C THR A 15 -21.75 -20.19 -1.87
N ARG A 16 -21.35 -19.18 -1.11
CA ARG A 16 -20.30 -18.23 -1.50
C ARG A 16 -19.20 -19.11 -2.05
N ALA A 17 -19.03 -19.14 -3.37
CA ALA A 17 -18.02 -19.96 -3.99
C ALA A 17 -16.76 -19.56 -3.26
N GLN A 18 -16.17 -20.51 -2.54
CA GLN A 18 -15.00 -20.26 -1.73
C GLN A 18 -13.97 -19.82 -2.76
N VAL A 19 -13.78 -18.50 -2.89
CA VAL A 19 -12.87 -17.91 -3.87
C VAL A 19 -11.55 -18.62 -3.57
N PRO A 20 -11.04 -19.45 -4.50
CA PRO A 20 -9.82 -20.19 -4.25
C PRO A 20 -8.81 -19.16 -3.77
N ALA A 21 -8.13 -19.42 -2.65
CA ALA A 21 -7.15 -18.51 -2.09
C ALA A 21 -6.20 -18.09 -3.21
N GLN A 22 -6.43 -16.90 -3.77
CA GLN A 22 -5.58 -16.35 -4.81
C GLN A 22 -4.20 -16.21 -4.17
N PRO A 23 -3.12 -16.60 -4.87
CA PRO A 23 -1.80 -16.59 -4.31
C PRO A 23 -1.51 -15.20 -3.74
N ILE A 24 -1.06 -15.17 -2.50
CA ILE A 24 -0.54 -13.99 -1.84
C ILE A 24 0.31 -13.19 -2.84
N GLY A 25 -0.09 -11.94 -3.11
CA GLY A 25 0.56 -11.10 -4.11
C GLY A 25 1.93 -10.60 -3.66
N TYR A 26 2.84 -10.45 -4.61
CA TYR A 26 4.11 -9.75 -4.44
C TYR A 26 4.03 -8.38 -5.08
N GLY A 27 4.64 -7.38 -4.43
CA GLY A 27 4.72 -6.02 -4.94
C GLY A 27 6.11 -5.45 -4.82
N VAL A 28 6.41 -4.47 -5.66
CA VAL A 28 7.60 -3.63 -5.53
C VAL A 28 7.20 -2.20 -5.28
N ASP A 29 7.93 -1.50 -4.42
CA ASP A 29 7.82 -0.05 -4.30
C ASP A 29 9.09 0.64 -4.81
N LEU A 30 8.88 1.67 -5.63
CA LEU A 30 9.93 2.40 -6.31
C LEU A 30 9.73 3.90 -6.09
N VAL A 31 10.84 4.57 -5.77
CA VAL A 31 10.91 6.03 -5.69
C VAL A 31 11.67 6.60 -6.90
N ASP A 32 12.05 5.78 -7.89
CA ASP A 32 12.78 6.22 -9.09
C ASP A 32 12.00 5.98 -10.39
N ASN A 33 12.44 6.62 -11.47
CA ASN A 33 11.88 6.41 -12.79
C ASN A 33 12.19 4.99 -13.30
N ALA A 34 11.16 4.29 -13.77
CA ALA A 34 11.29 2.96 -14.36
C ALA A 34 10.63 2.92 -15.75
N SER A 35 11.34 2.34 -16.72
CA SER A 35 10.84 2.17 -18.08
C SER A 35 9.78 1.06 -18.15
N LEU A 36 9.03 1.02 -19.26
CA LEU A 36 8.13 -0.10 -19.57
C LEU A 36 8.86 -1.45 -19.52
N GLN A 37 10.09 -1.52 -20.05
CA GLN A 37 10.87 -2.76 -20.05
C GLN A 37 11.26 -3.21 -18.64
N ASN A 38 11.59 -2.27 -17.75
CA ASN A 38 11.84 -2.60 -16.34
C ASN A 38 10.61 -3.23 -15.70
N TYR A 39 9.43 -2.62 -15.89
CA TYR A 39 8.18 -3.15 -15.34
C TYR A 39 7.73 -4.47 -15.97
N GLN A 40 7.95 -4.67 -17.27
CA GLN A 40 7.68 -5.96 -17.93
C GLN A 40 8.57 -7.07 -17.36
N CYS A 41 9.84 -6.77 -17.08
CA CYS A 41 10.72 -7.70 -16.38
C CYS A 41 10.20 -7.97 -14.95
N LEU A 42 9.80 -6.96 -14.19
CA LEU A 42 9.23 -7.16 -12.85
C LEU A 42 7.99 -8.05 -12.90
N ARG A 43 7.11 -7.84 -13.88
CA ARG A 43 5.92 -8.68 -14.09
C ARG A 43 6.29 -10.13 -14.40
N SER A 44 7.34 -10.37 -15.18
CA SER A 44 7.82 -11.72 -15.49
C SER A 44 8.41 -12.44 -14.26
N GLN A 45 8.96 -11.67 -13.30
CA GLN A 45 9.39 -12.15 -11.98
C GLN A 45 8.23 -12.34 -10.97
N GLN A 46 6.98 -12.43 -11.45
CA GLN A 46 5.77 -12.68 -10.64
C GLN A 46 5.33 -11.53 -9.70
N TYR A 47 5.97 -10.36 -9.78
CA TYR A 47 5.39 -9.17 -9.15
C TYR A 47 4.05 -8.84 -9.79
N SER A 48 3.04 -8.58 -8.95
CA SER A 48 1.67 -8.27 -9.37
C SER A 48 1.28 -6.83 -9.08
N TYR A 49 2.04 -6.14 -8.23
CA TYR A 49 1.80 -4.77 -7.79
C TYR A 49 3.04 -3.89 -7.93
N ALA A 50 2.83 -2.64 -8.31
CA ALA A 50 3.81 -1.57 -8.23
C ALA A 50 3.25 -0.43 -7.34
N PHE A 51 4.02 -0.06 -6.34
CA PHE A 51 3.78 1.06 -5.45
C PHE A 51 4.68 2.21 -5.91
N VAL A 52 4.09 3.22 -6.54
CA VAL A 52 4.86 4.32 -7.15
C VAL A 52 4.87 5.51 -6.22
N GLY A 53 6.07 5.94 -5.79
CA GLY A 53 6.25 7.19 -5.06
C GLY A 53 5.98 8.39 -5.97
N ILE A 54 5.03 9.25 -5.59
CA ILE A 54 4.61 10.38 -6.44
C ILE A 54 4.99 11.76 -5.91
N TYR A 55 5.36 11.89 -4.64
CA TYR A 55 5.55 13.19 -4.00
C TYR A 55 6.93 13.31 -3.35
N ASN A 56 7.61 14.40 -3.67
CA ASN A 56 8.85 14.80 -3.07
C ASN A 56 8.57 15.77 -1.92
N ALA A 57 8.57 15.28 -0.68
CA ALA A 57 8.37 16.11 0.50
C ALA A 57 9.46 17.18 0.70
N SER A 58 10.68 16.93 0.23
CA SER A 58 11.78 17.91 0.30
C SER A 58 11.54 19.13 -0.59
N GLN A 59 10.90 18.92 -1.73
CA GLN A 59 10.59 19.97 -2.71
C GLN A 59 9.16 20.48 -2.61
N GLY A 60 8.29 19.78 -1.87
CA GLY A 60 6.87 20.08 -1.79
C GLY A 60 6.13 19.86 -3.11
N ALA A 61 6.61 18.98 -3.98
CA ALA A 61 6.15 18.85 -5.36
C ALA A 61 5.98 17.39 -5.80
N VAL A 62 5.17 17.16 -6.83
CA VAL A 62 5.03 15.84 -7.48
C VAL A 62 6.29 15.54 -8.30
N TYR A 63 6.77 14.30 -8.26
CA TYR A 63 7.89 13.88 -9.10
C TYR A 63 7.54 13.96 -10.59
N ASN A 64 8.44 14.53 -11.40
CA ASN A 64 8.21 14.69 -12.84
C ASN A 64 8.08 13.36 -13.60
N TYR A 65 8.60 12.25 -13.07
CA TYR A 65 8.46 10.90 -13.63
C TYR A 65 7.23 10.14 -13.15
N ALA A 66 6.46 10.66 -12.18
CA ALA A 66 5.38 9.92 -11.52
C ALA A 66 4.35 9.39 -12.54
N ILE A 67 3.85 10.25 -13.43
CA ILE A 67 2.84 9.89 -14.43
C ILE A 67 3.38 8.82 -15.40
N ASN A 68 4.60 9.00 -15.90
CA ASN A 68 5.21 8.06 -16.83
C ASN A 68 5.46 6.69 -16.16
N SER A 69 5.93 6.69 -14.92
CA SER A 69 6.17 5.46 -14.16
C SER A 69 4.87 4.68 -13.91
N ILE A 70 3.79 5.38 -13.52
CA ILE A 70 2.45 4.78 -13.38
C ILE A 70 1.97 4.18 -14.71
N SER A 71 2.05 4.96 -15.81
CA SER A 71 1.61 4.50 -17.13
C SER A 71 2.38 3.26 -17.60
N ASN A 72 3.71 3.24 -17.38
CA ASN A 72 4.55 2.11 -17.74
C ASN A 72 4.23 0.86 -16.92
N ALA A 73 4.01 1.00 -15.61
CA ALA A 73 3.62 -0.13 -14.76
C ALA A 73 2.27 -0.74 -15.19
N GLN A 74 1.28 0.10 -15.49
CA GLN A 74 -0.04 -0.35 -15.98
C GLN A 74 0.09 -1.06 -17.34
N LYS A 75 0.85 -0.50 -18.28
CA LYS A 75 1.12 -1.11 -19.60
C LYS A 75 1.86 -2.45 -19.49
N ALA A 76 2.68 -2.63 -18.45
CA ALA A 76 3.35 -3.90 -18.16
C ALA A 76 2.42 -4.95 -17.51
N GLY A 77 1.17 -4.59 -17.18
CA GLY A 77 0.20 -5.49 -16.56
C GLY A 77 0.35 -5.64 -15.04
N LEU A 78 0.95 -4.64 -14.38
CA LEU A 78 0.98 -4.53 -12.92
C LEU A 78 -0.22 -3.72 -12.43
N ASN A 79 -0.77 -4.10 -11.27
CA ASN A 79 -1.67 -3.24 -10.53
C ASN A 79 -0.87 -2.12 -9.87
N VAL A 80 -1.39 -0.89 -9.85
CA VAL A 80 -0.67 0.26 -9.30
C VAL A 80 -1.36 0.82 -8.07
N HIS A 81 -0.60 1.01 -7.00
CA HIS A 81 -0.96 1.86 -5.87
C HIS A 81 -0.02 3.06 -5.81
N ILE A 82 -0.57 4.19 -5.41
CA ILE A 82 0.17 5.44 -5.26
C ILE A 82 0.64 5.55 -3.81
N VAL A 83 1.93 5.84 -3.62
CA VAL A 83 2.53 6.02 -2.30
C VAL A 83 3.00 7.45 -2.14
N HIS A 84 2.77 7.99 -0.95
CA HIS A 84 3.19 9.31 -0.56
C HIS A 84 4.00 9.20 0.74
N ALA A 85 5.25 9.64 0.73
CA ALA A 85 6.04 9.83 1.94
C ALA A 85 5.67 11.19 2.54
N ALA A 86 4.74 11.20 3.50
CA ALA A 86 4.35 12.42 4.19
C ALA A 86 5.41 12.76 5.24
N ALA A 87 6.04 13.93 5.12
CA ALA A 87 6.73 14.59 6.23
C ALA A 87 6.00 15.92 6.49
N PRO A 88 5.87 16.36 7.76
CA PRO A 88 5.28 17.66 8.05
C PRO A 88 6.01 18.75 7.26
N ALA A 89 5.26 19.64 6.61
CA ALA A 89 5.76 20.61 5.63
C ALA A 89 6.92 21.52 6.12
N THR A 90 7.17 21.55 7.42
CA THR A 90 8.28 22.26 8.05
C THR A 90 9.64 21.56 7.94
N PHE A 91 9.69 20.27 7.54
CA PHE A 91 10.92 19.48 7.46
C PHE A 91 11.16 18.96 6.04
N LYS A 92 11.87 19.77 5.24
CA LYS A 92 12.28 19.46 3.85
C LYS A 92 13.26 18.28 3.72
N THR A 93 13.49 17.50 4.78
CA THR A 93 14.47 16.41 4.80
C THR A 93 13.84 15.02 4.72
N GLY A 94 12.50 14.92 4.67
CA GLY A 94 11.81 13.64 4.68
C GLY A 94 11.87 12.89 6.02
N ALA A 95 12.43 13.52 7.06
CA ALA A 95 12.48 12.99 8.41
C ALA A 95 11.40 13.62 9.29
N TRP A 96 10.79 12.81 10.17
CA TRP A 96 9.87 13.30 11.20
C TRP A 96 10.65 14.04 12.29
N PRO A 97 10.15 15.19 12.79
CA PRO A 97 10.76 15.84 13.94
C PRO A 97 10.54 15.03 15.20
N ASN A 98 11.42 15.22 16.19
CA ASN A 98 11.20 14.72 17.55
C ASN A 98 10.16 15.59 18.28
N ASN A 99 8.92 15.57 17.78
CA ASN A 99 7.76 16.26 18.35
C ASN A 99 6.49 15.43 18.11
N PRO A 100 6.24 14.41 18.96
CA PRO A 100 5.11 13.51 18.81
C PRO A 100 3.75 14.22 18.68
N GLN A 101 3.52 15.29 19.44
CA GLN A 101 2.26 16.03 19.43
C GLN A 101 2.01 16.69 18.07
N ALA A 102 3.03 17.35 17.51
CA ALA A 102 2.91 17.97 16.18
C ALA A 102 2.75 16.89 15.09
N ASN A 103 3.44 15.76 15.22
CA ASN A 103 3.35 14.66 14.28
C ASN A 103 1.94 14.04 14.25
N ILE A 104 1.36 13.77 15.43
CA ILE A 104 -0.01 13.27 15.56
C ILE A 104 -1.02 14.27 14.98
N ALA A 105 -0.85 15.57 15.25
CA ALA A 105 -1.71 16.60 14.69
C ALA A 105 -1.66 16.62 13.15
N PHE A 106 -0.46 16.54 12.58
CA PHE A 106 -0.28 16.46 11.13
C PHE A 106 -0.91 15.19 10.53
N ILE A 107 -0.69 14.00 11.13
CA ILE A 107 -1.28 12.74 10.67
C ILE A 107 -2.81 12.84 10.65
N ASN A 108 -3.42 13.37 11.71
CA ASN A 108 -4.87 13.54 11.78
C ASN A 108 -5.39 14.52 10.71
N GLN A 109 -4.70 15.64 10.50
CA GLN A 109 -5.06 16.60 9.45
C GLN A 109 -4.95 15.99 8.05
N PHE A 110 -3.89 15.22 7.78
CA PHE A 110 -3.70 14.54 6.50
C PHE A 110 -4.82 13.55 6.22
N VAL A 111 -5.15 12.71 7.21
CA VAL A 111 -6.25 11.73 7.10
C VAL A 111 -7.60 12.43 6.88
N ALA A 112 -7.86 13.53 7.59
CA ALA A 112 -9.09 14.31 7.42
C ALA A 112 -9.18 14.94 6.02
N ALA A 113 -8.09 15.53 5.52
CA ALA A 113 -8.03 16.12 4.19
C ALA A 113 -8.23 15.07 3.08
N ALA A 114 -7.61 13.89 3.22
CA ALA A 114 -7.79 12.79 2.29
C ALA A 114 -9.25 12.30 2.25
N ALA A 115 -9.90 12.21 3.41
CA ALA A 115 -11.31 11.84 3.50
C ALA A 115 -12.24 12.84 2.78
N GLN A 116 -11.93 14.15 2.84
CA GLN A 116 -12.69 15.18 2.12
C GLN A 116 -12.68 15.00 0.59
N VAL A 117 -11.67 14.31 0.05
CA VAL A 117 -11.54 14.01 -1.38
C VAL A 117 -11.72 12.53 -1.70
N ASN A 118 -12.38 11.77 -0.80
CA ASN A 118 -12.67 10.34 -0.95
C ASN A 118 -11.42 9.46 -1.19
N VAL A 119 -10.27 9.86 -0.62
CA VAL A 119 -9.04 9.08 -0.67
C VAL A 119 -8.88 8.31 0.64
N ASN A 120 -8.81 6.98 0.53
CA ASN A 120 -8.50 6.11 1.67
C ASN A 120 -7.00 6.17 1.98
N VAL A 121 -6.66 6.33 3.26
CA VAL A 121 -5.28 6.37 3.74
C VAL A 121 -4.93 5.08 4.47
N ALA A 122 -3.83 4.46 4.04
CA ALA A 122 -3.12 3.41 4.77
C ALA A 122 -1.84 3.99 5.38
N PHE A 123 -1.34 3.41 6.47
CA PHE A 123 -0.08 3.84 7.08
C PHE A 123 1.06 2.92 6.72
N TYR A 124 2.22 3.51 6.42
CA TYR A 124 3.48 2.83 6.22
C TYR A 124 4.42 3.14 7.39
N THR A 125 4.67 2.16 8.26
CA THR A 125 5.45 2.34 9.51
C THR A 125 5.68 0.98 10.18
N ASN A 126 6.50 0.91 11.22
CA ASN A 126 6.58 -0.26 12.09
C ASN A 126 6.48 0.17 13.57
N TRP A 127 6.51 -0.80 14.48
CA TRP A 127 6.37 -0.51 15.91
C TRP A 127 7.42 0.48 16.43
N TYR A 128 8.65 0.40 15.91
CA TYR A 128 9.77 1.23 16.33
C TYR A 128 9.62 2.66 15.80
N ASP A 129 9.38 2.81 14.50
CA ASP A 129 9.17 4.12 13.87
C ASP A 129 7.94 4.81 14.44
N TRP A 130 6.85 4.07 14.67
CA TRP A 130 5.63 4.61 15.25
C TRP A 130 5.88 5.17 16.66
N GLU A 131 6.67 4.47 17.48
CA GLU A 131 7.10 4.95 18.79
C GLU A 131 7.91 6.24 18.66
N GLN A 132 8.91 6.27 17.78
CA GLN A 132 9.76 7.43 17.57
C GLN A 132 9.00 8.65 17.02
N ILE A 133 8.03 8.42 16.12
CA ILE A 133 7.27 9.48 15.45
C ILE A 133 6.15 10.00 16.33
N THR A 134 5.45 9.12 17.05
CA THR A 134 4.19 9.45 17.72
C THR A 134 4.20 9.26 19.23
N GLY A 135 5.30 8.77 19.83
CA GLY A 135 5.36 8.44 21.24
C GLY A 135 4.36 7.33 21.63
N GLY A 136 4.13 6.37 20.73
CA GLY A 136 3.25 5.22 20.99
C GLY A 136 1.76 5.54 20.90
N TRP A 137 1.38 6.61 20.19
CA TRP A 137 -0.02 7.04 20.08
C TRP A 137 -0.95 5.91 19.64
N VAL A 138 -2.06 5.72 20.38
CA VAL A 138 -3.14 4.80 19.98
C VAL A 138 -4.07 5.52 19.01
N THR A 139 -3.99 5.15 17.74
CA THR A 139 -4.83 5.73 16.67
C THR A 139 -6.07 4.88 16.42
N THR A 140 -7.07 5.44 15.74
CA THR A 140 -8.13 4.63 15.12
C THR A 140 -7.48 3.81 14.00
N PRO A 141 -7.40 2.48 14.13
CA PRO A 141 -6.61 1.67 13.22
C PRO A 141 -7.16 1.71 11.79
N ARG A 142 -6.25 1.66 10.82
CA ARG A 142 -6.51 1.64 9.37
C ARG A 142 -5.65 0.54 8.74
N LEU A 143 -5.71 0.39 7.43
CA LEU A 143 -4.84 -0.56 6.74
C LEU A 143 -3.37 -0.21 7.01
N LEU A 144 -2.59 -1.22 7.40
CA LEU A 144 -1.19 -1.09 7.74
C LEU A 144 -0.32 -1.79 6.68
N TRP A 145 0.67 -1.05 6.19
CA TRP A 145 1.83 -1.58 5.47
C TRP A 145 3.03 -1.46 6.39
N TYR A 146 3.40 -2.54 7.07
CA TYR A 146 4.57 -2.49 7.96
C TYR A 146 5.84 -2.92 7.26
N TRP A 147 6.98 -2.55 7.80
CA TRP A 147 8.27 -2.97 7.28
C TRP A 147 9.12 -3.65 8.34
N ASP A 148 9.80 -4.71 7.93
CA ASP A 148 10.79 -5.44 8.73
C ASP A 148 11.82 -6.08 7.79
N SER A 149 13.04 -5.53 7.75
CA SER A 149 14.17 -6.06 6.97
C SER A 149 15.44 -6.07 7.81
N LEU A 150 16.39 -6.93 7.44
CA LEU A 150 17.68 -7.05 8.15
C LEU A 150 18.70 -5.95 7.75
N GLY A 151 18.28 -5.01 6.90
CA GLY A 151 19.12 -3.96 6.34
C GLY A 151 18.79 -3.67 4.87
N TYR A 152 19.81 -3.27 4.12
CA TYR A 152 19.72 -2.90 2.70
C TYR A 152 20.41 -3.92 1.78
N GLY A 153 19.84 -4.13 0.59
CA GLY A 153 20.44 -4.94 -0.47
C GLY A 153 20.01 -6.40 -0.47
N GLN A 154 20.53 -7.15 -1.44
CA GLN A 154 20.07 -8.51 -1.77
C GLN A 154 20.23 -9.53 -0.62
N ASN A 155 21.15 -9.27 0.31
CA ASN A 155 21.50 -10.17 1.41
C ASN A 155 20.83 -9.80 2.74
N ALA A 156 19.95 -8.80 2.76
CA ALA A 156 19.38 -8.22 3.98
C ALA A 156 17.85 -8.34 4.05
N TYR A 157 17.31 -9.42 3.49
CA TYR A 157 15.89 -9.71 3.52
C TYR A 157 15.45 -10.10 4.94
N GLY A 158 14.34 -9.52 5.40
CA GLY A 158 13.58 -10.04 6.53
C GLY A 158 12.80 -11.29 6.15
N SER A 159 12.03 -11.82 7.12
CA SER A 159 11.15 -12.95 6.83
C SER A 159 10.12 -12.54 5.76
N ASN A 160 9.86 -13.42 4.80
CA ASN A 160 8.80 -13.20 3.82
C ASN A 160 7.46 -13.70 4.36
N ASP A 161 7.22 -13.70 5.68
CA ASP A 161 5.95 -14.05 6.33
C ASP A 161 5.51 -12.93 7.29
N PHE A 162 4.45 -13.16 8.05
CA PHE A 162 3.83 -12.18 8.94
C PHE A 162 3.97 -12.56 10.43
N ASN A 163 4.76 -13.58 10.75
CA ASN A 163 4.89 -14.10 12.12
C ASN A 163 5.68 -13.16 13.03
N ASP A 164 6.45 -12.24 12.45
CA ASP A 164 7.19 -11.21 13.18
C ASP A 164 6.36 -9.96 13.50
N PHE A 165 5.11 -9.87 13.05
CA PHE A 165 4.27 -8.73 13.35
C PHE A 165 4.00 -8.63 14.86
N ARG A 166 4.20 -7.43 15.40
CA ARG A 166 3.89 -7.05 16.78
C ARG A 166 2.86 -5.94 16.77
N GLY A 167 1.81 -6.03 17.58
CA GLY A 167 0.82 -4.95 17.69
C GLY A 167 1.42 -3.69 18.31
N PHE A 168 1.01 -2.52 17.81
CA PHE A 168 1.45 -1.20 18.30
C PHE A 168 0.40 -0.14 17.96
N GLY A 169 0.28 0.93 18.75
CA GLY A 169 -0.56 2.08 18.39
C GLY A 169 -2.03 1.79 18.05
N GLY A 170 -2.60 0.68 18.55
CA GLY A 170 -3.94 0.19 18.19
C GLY A 170 -3.98 -0.78 17.01
N PHE A 171 -2.89 -0.92 16.24
CA PHE A 171 -2.76 -1.92 15.18
C PHE A 171 -2.64 -3.33 15.74
N THR A 172 -3.35 -4.24 15.10
CA THR A 172 -3.35 -5.69 15.35
C THR A 172 -3.17 -6.41 14.01
N SER A 173 -2.97 -7.73 14.02
CA SER A 173 -2.80 -8.52 12.78
C SER A 173 -3.97 -8.38 11.80
N ALA A 174 -5.19 -8.07 12.28
CA ALA A 174 -6.36 -7.80 11.46
C ALA A 174 -6.21 -6.56 10.55
N HIS A 175 -5.31 -5.64 10.90
CA HIS A 175 -5.06 -4.40 10.17
C HIS A 175 -3.92 -4.51 9.17
N VAL A 176 -3.10 -5.56 9.28
CA VAL A 176 -1.94 -5.78 8.40
C VAL A 176 -2.43 -6.14 7.00
N GLY A 177 -2.17 -5.27 6.04
CA GLY A 177 -2.45 -5.48 4.63
C GLY A 177 -1.21 -5.89 3.84
N ILE A 178 -0.08 -5.24 4.12
CA ILE A 178 1.17 -5.39 3.35
C ILE A 178 2.35 -5.43 4.32
N LYS A 179 3.39 -6.17 3.95
CA LYS A 179 4.71 -6.12 4.57
C LYS A 179 5.78 -5.76 3.54
N GLN A 180 6.64 -4.80 3.84
CA GLN A 180 7.93 -4.65 3.16
C GLN A 180 8.98 -5.49 3.90
N TYR A 181 9.56 -6.45 3.20
CA TYR A 181 10.52 -7.40 3.81
C TYR A 181 11.93 -7.29 3.21
N ALA A 182 12.14 -6.45 2.20
CA ALA A 182 13.47 -6.15 1.69
C ALA A 182 13.54 -4.72 1.17
N GLN A 183 14.70 -4.07 1.36
CA GLN A 183 14.91 -2.68 1.01
C GLN A 183 16.15 -2.49 0.13
N ARG A 184 16.08 -1.55 -0.81
CA ARG A 184 17.17 -1.15 -1.70
C ARG A 184 17.79 -2.35 -2.44
N VAL A 185 16.92 -3.18 -2.99
CA VAL A 185 17.29 -4.35 -3.79
C VAL A 185 17.29 -3.97 -5.26
N THR A 186 18.29 -4.44 -6.01
CA THR A 186 18.33 -4.28 -7.46
C THR A 186 17.75 -5.52 -8.14
N THR A 187 16.66 -5.34 -8.88
CA THR A 187 16.05 -6.39 -9.71
C THR A 187 15.56 -5.74 -10.99
N CYS A 188 15.67 -6.42 -12.14
CA CYS A 188 15.22 -5.85 -13.42
C CYS A 188 15.84 -4.47 -13.75
N ASN A 189 17.09 -4.25 -13.33
CA ASN A 189 17.83 -3.00 -13.46
C ASN A 189 17.17 -1.77 -12.81
N VAL A 190 16.34 -1.99 -11.79
CA VAL A 190 15.76 -0.93 -10.96
C VAL A 190 16.05 -1.20 -9.50
N LEU A 191 16.28 -0.12 -8.74
CA LEU A 191 16.35 -0.16 -7.29
C LEU A 191 14.91 -0.11 -6.75
N CYS A 192 14.53 -1.10 -5.95
CA CYS A 192 13.20 -1.19 -5.39
C CYS A 192 13.25 -1.81 -3.98
N ASN A 193 12.15 -1.65 -3.25
CA ASN A 193 11.89 -2.44 -2.06
C ASN A 193 10.83 -3.50 -2.40
N VAL A 194 10.84 -4.61 -1.65
CA VAL A 194 10.05 -5.80 -1.96
C VAL A 194 8.99 -6.04 -0.89
N ASN A 195 7.77 -6.32 -1.35
CA ASN A 195 6.57 -6.37 -0.52
C ASN A 195 5.77 -7.66 -0.73
N ARG A 196 5.12 -8.10 0.35
CA ARG A 196 4.16 -9.22 0.36
C ARG A 196 2.81 -8.73 0.90
N PHE A 197 1.73 -9.19 0.28
CA PHE A 197 0.37 -8.91 0.75
C PHE A 197 -0.06 -9.95 1.79
N HIS A 198 -0.70 -9.53 2.89
CA HIS A 198 -1.13 -10.45 3.95
C HIS A 198 -2.39 -11.26 3.58
N SER A 199 -3.29 -10.65 2.81
CA SER A 199 -4.53 -11.30 2.37
C SER A 199 -5.17 -10.59 1.17
N ASN A 200 -6.23 -11.20 0.62
CA ASN A 200 -7.10 -10.60 -0.41
C ASN A 200 -7.82 -9.31 0.05
N LEU A 201 -7.76 -8.95 1.35
CA LEU A 201 -8.50 -7.81 1.92
C LEU A 201 -8.05 -6.46 1.33
N VAL A 202 -6.78 -6.35 0.91
CA VAL A 202 -6.26 -5.16 0.21
C VAL A 202 -6.88 -5.01 -1.19
N LEU A 203 -7.28 -6.10 -1.84
CA LEU A 203 -7.87 -6.12 -3.18
C LEU A 203 -9.33 -5.64 -3.19
N ALA A 204 -10.06 -5.85 -2.10
CA ALA A 204 -11.48 -5.50 -2.00
C ALA A 204 -11.70 -4.04 -1.58
N GLN A 205 -10.73 -3.43 -0.89
CA GLN A 205 -10.81 -2.05 -0.39
C GLN A 205 -10.13 -1.03 -1.31
N ALA A 206 -9.17 -1.46 -2.13
CA ALA A 206 -8.64 -0.62 -3.19
C ALA A 206 -9.53 -0.72 -4.42
N GLN A 207 -10.51 0.18 -4.53
CA GLN A 207 -11.13 0.44 -5.82
C GLN A 207 -10.00 0.74 -6.82
N PRO A 208 -9.93 0.06 -7.98
CA PRO A 208 -8.97 0.42 -9.00
C PRO A 208 -9.20 1.88 -9.36
N VAL A 209 -8.17 2.72 -9.23
CA VAL A 209 -8.22 4.11 -9.67
C VAL A 209 -8.45 4.06 -11.19
N ARG A 210 -9.70 4.18 -11.62
CA ARG A 210 -10.03 4.47 -13.01
C ARG A 210 -9.78 5.94 -13.20
N PHE A 211 -8.63 6.28 -13.77
CA PHE A 211 -8.49 7.57 -14.43
C PHE A 211 -9.40 7.54 -15.65
N GLU A 212 -10.60 8.13 -15.52
CA GLU A 212 -11.38 8.50 -16.70
C GLU A 212 -10.60 9.61 -17.41
N GLU A 213 -9.99 9.26 -18.54
CA GLU A 213 -9.43 10.22 -19.47
C GLU A 213 -10.58 11.12 -19.94
N LYS A 214 -10.69 12.32 -19.37
CA LYS A 214 -11.53 13.36 -19.95
C LYS A 214 -10.94 13.72 -21.30
N LYS A 215 -11.49 13.10 -22.36
CA LYS A 215 -11.33 13.57 -23.72
C LYS A 215 -11.90 14.99 -23.78
N ASN A 216 -11.03 15.97 -23.85
CA ASN A 216 -11.37 17.28 -24.38
C ASN A 216 -11.25 17.23 -25.90
#